data_AF-A0AAN7UXG4-F1
#
_entry.id   AF-A0AAN7UXG4-F1
#
_cell.length_a   1.000
_cell.length_b   1.000
_cell.length_c   1.000
_cell.angle_alpha   90.00
_cell.angle_beta   90.00
_cell.angle_gamma   90.00
#
_symmetry.space_group_name_H-M   'P 1'
#
loop_
_entity.id
_entity.type
_entity.pdbx_description
1 polymer ?
#
loop_
_entity_poly.entity_id
_entity_poly.type
_entity_poly.pdbx_seq_one_letter_code
_entity_poly.pdbx_strand_id
1 'polypeptide(L)'
;MRRDRHPRGGQWVTTGYGTVHCDVAPGGICNEWSGLGGNIGFGDNSWHTWRIIIDRTPGNWVDESITWYKDGAQFMQVTGGRINNVNVWNSLATSPLYIILDVAVGGDWPGAPNGDTLGSWGSEMEVAYVAHYEST
;
A
#
# COMPACT_ATOMS: atom_id res chain seq x y z
N MET A 1 -10.11 7.10 -0.90
CA MET A 1 -9.57 7.56 -2.21
C MET A 1 -10.48 7.04 -3.31
N ARG A 2 -10.66 7.83 -4.38
CA ARG A 2 -11.37 7.40 -5.60
C ARG A 2 -10.65 7.91 -6.84
N ARG A 3 -11.09 7.44 -8.01
CA ARG A 3 -10.71 7.98 -9.33
C ARG A 3 -11.92 8.65 -9.97
N ASP A 4 -11.73 9.63 -10.84
CA ASP A 4 -12.84 10.29 -11.54
C ASP A 4 -13.52 9.37 -12.59
N ARG A 5 -14.61 9.86 -13.18
CA ARG A 5 -15.52 9.10 -14.05
C ARG A 5 -15.17 9.37 -15.52
N HIS A 6 -14.62 8.39 -16.25
CA HIS A 6 -14.29 8.56 -17.67
C HIS A 6 -15.50 8.32 -18.61
N PRO A 7 -15.66 9.13 -19.69
CA PRO A 7 -16.71 8.93 -20.69
C PRO A 7 -16.44 7.85 -21.76
N ARG A 8 -15.26 7.19 -21.82
CA ARG A 8 -14.94 6.27 -22.93
C ARG A 8 -14.32 4.94 -22.52
N GLY A 9 -15.17 3.94 -22.27
CA GLY A 9 -14.99 2.54 -22.69
C GLY A 9 -13.76 1.71 -22.29
N GLY A 10 -12.75 2.23 -21.61
CA GLY A 10 -11.58 1.48 -21.15
C GLY A 10 -11.85 0.70 -19.86
N GLN A 11 -11.36 -0.54 -19.77
CA GLN A 11 -11.42 -1.33 -18.55
C GLN A 11 -10.39 -0.77 -17.54
N TRP A 12 -10.89 -0.23 -16.44
CA TRP A 12 -10.06 0.30 -15.37
C TRP A 12 -9.23 -0.80 -14.70
N VAL A 13 -7.97 -0.49 -14.40
CA VAL A 13 -7.20 -1.26 -13.42
C VAL A 13 -7.83 -0.96 -12.05
N THR A 14 -8.62 -1.92 -11.56
CA THR A 14 -9.31 -1.83 -10.28
C THR A 14 -8.67 -2.72 -9.23
N THR A 15 -7.33 -2.72 -9.19
CA THR A 15 -6.53 -3.51 -8.24
C THR A 15 -5.70 -2.58 -7.37
N GLY A 16 -5.84 -2.71 -6.05
CA GLY A 16 -4.99 -2.06 -5.06
C GLY A 16 -3.94 -3.02 -4.54
N TYR A 17 -2.79 -2.47 -4.13
CA TYR A 17 -1.64 -3.22 -3.65
C TYR A 17 -1.23 -2.71 -2.25
N GLY A 18 -0.85 -3.64 -1.38
CA GLY A 18 -0.26 -3.35 -0.08
C GLY A 18 1.03 -4.15 0.04
N THR A 19 2.15 -3.45 0.21
CA THR A 19 3.49 -4.05 0.10
C THR A 19 4.40 -3.53 1.20
N VAL A 20 5.16 -4.41 1.81
CA VAL A 20 6.32 -4.08 2.66
C VAL A 20 7.58 -4.15 1.82
N HIS A 21 8.40 -3.11 1.92
CA HIS A 21 9.78 -3.11 1.46
C HIS A 21 10.71 -3.03 2.68
N CYS A 22 11.78 -3.83 2.70
CA CYS A 22 12.67 -3.91 3.86
C CYS A 22 14.05 -4.51 3.55
N ASP A 23 14.94 -4.42 4.54
CA ASP A 23 16.28 -5.03 4.54
C ASP A 23 17.21 -4.46 3.45
N VAL A 24 17.43 -5.19 2.36
CA VAL A 24 18.41 -4.85 1.33
C VAL A 24 17.90 -5.17 -0.08
N ALA A 25 18.24 -4.29 -1.02
CA ALA A 25 17.99 -4.50 -2.44
C ALA A 25 19.30 -4.73 -3.21
N PRO A 26 19.34 -5.69 -4.17
CA PRO A 26 18.29 -6.63 -4.54
C PRO A 26 18.20 -7.83 -3.58
N GLY A 27 17.02 -8.45 -3.48
CA GLY A 27 16.75 -9.65 -2.67
C GLY A 27 16.43 -9.30 -1.22
N GLY A 28 17.25 -9.78 -0.28
CA GLY A 28 17.01 -9.59 1.15
C GLY A 28 15.76 -10.27 1.67
N ILE A 29 15.42 -9.99 2.94
CA ILE A 29 14.27 -10.60 3.63
C ILE A 29 12.94 -10.30 2.92
N CYS A 30 12.80 -9.11 2.34
CA CYS A 30 11.57 -8.69 1.67
C CYS A 30 11.51 -9.00 0.17
N ASN A 31 12.51 -9.69 -0.41
CA ASN A 31 12.56 -9.97 -1.85
C ASN A 31 12.48 -8.70 -2.72
N GLU A 32 13.33 -7.73 -2.42
CA GLU A 32 13.49 -6.51 -3.18
C GLU A 32 13.94 -6.79 -4.63
N TRP A 33 13.44 -6.09 -5.63
CA TRP A 33 12.59 -4.90 -5.58
C TRP A 33 11.09 -5.18 -5.51
N SER A 34 10.67 -6.45 -5.39
CA SER A 34 9.25 -6.82 -5.40
C SER A 34 8.56 -6.54 -4.07
N GLY A 35 9.27 -6.69 -2.96
CA GLY A 35 8.67 -6.57 -1.62
C GLY A 35 7.80 -7.77 -1.25
N LEU A 36 7.29 -7.77 0.00
CA LEU A 36 6.28 -8.71 0.47
C LEU A 36 4.91 -8.05 0.34
N GLY A 37 4.12 -8.47 -0.64
CA GLY A 37 2.87 -7.78 -0.98
C GLY A 37 1.69 -8.70 -1.25
N GLY A 38 0.51 -8.09 -1.15
CA GLY A 38 -0.79 -8.65 -1.51
C GLY A 38 -1.59 -7.63 -2.31
N ASN A 39 -2.67 -8.10 -2.94
CA ASN A 39 -3.54 -7.23 -3.74
C ASN A 39 -5.01 -7.53 -3.50
N ILE A 40 -5.85 -6.56 -3.82
CA ILE A 40 -7.31 -6.69 -3.74
C ILE A 40 -7.98 -5.94 -4.89
N GLY A 41 -9.01 -6.55 -5.46
CA GLY A 41 -9.89 -5.89 -6.41
C GLY A 41 -10.80 -4.89 -5.71
N PHE A 42 -10.97 -3.70 -6.26
CA PHE A 42 -11.89 -2.70 -5.74
C PHE A 42 -13.11 -2.43 -6.62
N GLY A 43 -13.12 -2.94 -7.86
CA GLY A 43 -14.32 -3.15 -8.68
C GLY A 43 -14.96 -1.92 -9.31
N ASP A 44 -14.72 -0.72 -8.78
CA ASP A 44 -15.31 0.53 -9.26
C ASP A 44 -14.38 1.75 -9.04
N ASN A 45 -14.84 2.95 -9.41
CA ASN A 45 -14.13 4.22 -9.17
C ASN A 45 -14.77 5.04 -8.04
N SER A 46 -15.45 4.39 -7.08
CA SER A 46 -16.08 5.06 -5.95
C SER A 46 -15.10 5.32 -4.81
N TRP A 47 -15.58 5.95 -3.74
CA TRP A 47 -14.77 6.22 -2.56
C TRP A 47 -14.51 4.94 -1.78
N HIS A 48 -13.24 4.55 -1.68
CA HIS A 48 -12.80 3.46 -0.81
C HIS A 48 -11.97 3.96 0.37
N THR A 49 -12.09 3.27 1.51
CA THR A 49 -11.25 3.49 2.69
C THR A 49 -10.10 2.48 2.67
N TRP A 50 -8.88 2.99 2.65
CA TRP A 50 -7.66 2.19 2.75
C TRP A 50 -7.06 2.41 4.13
N ARG A 51 -6.67 1.32 4.80
CA ARG A 51 -6.15 1.37 6.16
C ARG A 51 -4.97 0.42 6.32
N ILE A 52 -3.96 0.88 7.03
CA ILE A 52 -2.86 0.07 7.54
C ILE A 52 -2.97 0.09 9.06
N ILE A 53 -2.82 -1.07 9.69
CA ILE A 53 -2.70 -1.20 11.14
C ILE A 53 -1.34 -1.84 11.42
N ILE A 54 -0.54 -1.16 12.24
CA ILE A 54 0.66 -1.74 12.86
C ILE A 54 0.24 -2.13 14.29
N ASP A 55 -0.01 -3.41 14.51
CA ASP A 55 -0.44 -3.95 15.80
C ASP A 55 0.78 -4.43 16.59
N ARG A 56 1.08 -3.69 17.65
CA ARG A 56 2.18 -3.96 18.60
C ARG A 56 1.69 -4.40 19.97
N THR A 57 0.38 -4.59 20.13
CA THR A 57 -0.24 -5.00 21.39
C THR A 57 0.25 -6.35 21.94
N PRO A 58 0.75 -7.32 21.13
CA PRO A 58 1.25 -8.58 21.68
C PRO A 58 2.47 -8.43 22.60
N GLY A 59 3.24 -7.34 22.50
CA GLY A 59 4.44 -7.10 23.31
C GLY A 59 5.64 -8.00 22.99
N ASN A 60 5.45 -9.04 22.20
CA ASN A 60 6.50 -9.87 21.61
C ASN A 60 6.61 -9.57 20.12
N TRP A 61 7.77 -9.06 19.68
CA TRP A 61 7.96 -8.55 18.31
C TRP A 61 7.64 -9.57 17.21
N VAL A 62 7.81 -10.87 17.47
CA VAL A 62 7.48 -11.91 16.47
C VAL A 62 5.97 -12.05 16.22
N ASP A 63 5.16 -11.68 17.20
CA ASP A 63 3.70 -11.77 17.14
C ASP A 63 3.05 -10.44 16.70
N GLU A 64 3.82 -9.35 16.67
CA GLU A 64 3.39 -8.07 16.11
C GLU A 64 3.10 -8.19 14.59
N SER A 65 2.23 -7.33 14.07
CA SER A 65 1.81 -7.38 12.67
C SER A 65 1.64 -6.02 12.01
N ILE A 66 1.79 -6.00 10.68
CA ILE A 66 1.35 -4.92 9.80
C ILE A 66 0.28 -5.50 8.89
N THR A 67 -0.91 -4.89 8.89
CA THR A 67 -2.09 -5.42 8.19
C THR A 67 -2.76 -4.35 7.33
N TRP A 68 -3.04 -4.68 6.08
CA TRP A 68 -3.72 -3.79 5.12
C TRP A 68 -5.19 -4.18 4.96
N TYR A 69 -6.02 -3.14 4.85
CA TYR A 69 -7.45 -3.25 4.66
C TYR A 69 -7.93 -2.35 3.52
N LYS A 70 -8.94 -2.84 2.78
CA LYS A 70 -9.78 -2.04 1.89
C LYS A 70 -11.22 -2.18 2.34
N ASP A 71 -11.91 -1.08 2.61
CA ASP A 71 -13.31 -1.04 3.08
C ASP A 71 -13.57 -1.98 4.26
N GLY A 72 -12.59 -2.08 5.18
CA GLY A 72 -12.65 -2.97 6.35
C GLY A 72 -12.29 -4.44 6.08
N ALA A 73 -12.16 -4.86 4.82
CA ALA A 73 -11.70 -6.20 4.48
C ALA A 73 -10.17 -6.27 4.50
N GLN A 74 -9.61 -7.16 5.31
CA GLN A 74 -8.18 -7.46 5.32
C GLN A 74 -7.78 -8.14 4.01
N PHE A 75 -6.68 -7.72 3.41
CA PHE A 75 -6.18 -8.33 2.17
C PHE A 75 -4.68 -8.64 2.16
N MET A 76 -3.91 -8.09 3.10
CA MET A 76 -2.49 -8.40 3.25
C MET A 76 -2.11 -8.31 4.73
N GLN A 77 -1.19 -9.17 5.17
CA GLN A 77 -0.58 -9.10 6.50
C GLN A 77 0.87 -9.60 6.45
N VAL A 78 1.74 -8.92 7.20
CA VAL A 78 3.12 -9.35 7.48
C VAL A 78 3.31 -9.32 8.99
N THR A 79 3.89 -10.38 9.55
CA THR A 79 4.22 -10.46 10.98
C THR A 79 5.71 -10.30 11.23
N GLY A 80 6.10 -9.93 12.44
CA GLY A 80 7.51 -9.91 12.83
C GLY A 80 8.15 -11.28 12.68
N GLY A 81 7.44 -12.36 13.00
CA GLY A 81 7.89 -13.73 12.80
C GLY A 81 8.11 -14.09 11.32
N ARG A 82 7.38 -13.47 10.38
CA ARG A 82 7.64 -13.63 8.93
C ARG A 82 8.94 -12.93 8.51
N ILE A 83 9.22 -11.75 9.07
CA ILE A 83 10.48 -11.02 8.84
C ILE A 83 11.65 -11.73 9.53
N ASN A 84 11.40 -12.33 10.70
CA ASN A 84 12.34 -13.12 11.49
C ASN A 84 13.70 -12.44 11.75
N ASN A 85 13.70 -11.11 11.83
CA ASN A 85 14.87 -10.30 12.18
C ASN A 85 14.40 -9.05 12.92
N VAL A 86 14.75 -8.93 14.20
CA VAL A 86 14.27 -7.85 15.08
C VAL A 86 14.70 -6.46 14.62
N ASN A 87 15.90 -6.32 14.04
CA ASN A 87 16.39 -5.02 13.58
C ASN A 87 15.60 -4.55 12.35
N VAL A 88 15.33 -5.47 11.43
CA VAL A 88 14.50 -5.18 10.25
C VAL A 88 13.07 -4.90 10.67
N TRP A 89 12.50 -5.69 11.58
CA TRP A 89 11.17 -5.44 12.12
C TRP A 89 11.06 -4.06 12.80
N ASN A 90 12.05 -3.66 13.59
CA ASN A 90 12.07 -2.35 14.23
C ASN A 90 12.08 -1.19 13.23
N SER A 91 12.70 -1.37 12.06
CA SER A 91 12.65 -0.36 10.99
C SER A 91 11.26 -0.20 10.39
N LEU A 92 10.44 -1.26 10.42
CA LEU A 92 9.09 -1.30 9.84
C LEU A 92 8.01 -0.87 10.82
N ALA A 93 8.06 -1.35 12.07
CA ALA A 93 6.95 -1.25 13.03
C ALA A 93 7.25 -0.33 14.22
N THR A 94 8.52 -0.08 14.53
CA THR A 94 8.93 0.65 15.75
C THR A 94 9.49 2.04 15.47
N SER A 95 9.91 2.30 14.22
CA SER A 95 10.48 3.59 13.84
C SER A 95 9.38 4.60 13.47
N PRO A 96 9.58 5.91 13.73
CA PRO A 96 8.66 6.93 13.24
C PRO A 96 8.48 6.86 11.73
N LEU A 97 7.23 6.93 11.27
CA LEU A 97 6.85 6.95 9.86
C LEU A 97 6.20 8.30 9.51
N TYR A 98 6.18 8.61 8.23
CA TYR A 98 5.43 9.74 7.67
C TYR A 98 4.61 9.27 6.47
N ILE A 99 3.54 9.99 6.16
CA ILE A 99 2.62 9.65 5.06
C ILE A 99 3.02 10.42 3.81
N ILE A 100 3.13 9.71 2.69
CA ILE A 100 3.29 10.29 1.35
C ILE A 100 2.01 10.00 0.56
N LEU A 101 1.52 11.00 -0.16
CA LEU A 101 0.49 10.86 -1.17
C LEU A 101 1.01 11.52 -2.45
N ASP A 102 1.18 10.72 -3.50
CA ASP A 102 1.64 11.20 -4.81
C ASP A 102 0.90 10.50 -5.96
N VAL A 103 1.06 11.04 -7.16
CA VAL A 103 0.66 10.41 -8.42
C VAL A 103 1.87 10.39 -9.34
N ALA A 104 2.62 9.29 -9.30
CA ALA A 104 3.73 9.07 -10.23
C ALA A 104 3.25 8.87 -11.67
N VAL A 105 3.98 9.44 -12.64
CA VAL A 105 3.74 9.27 -14.08
C VAL A 105 4.92 8.52 -14.70
N GLY A 106 4.69 7.24 -14.98
CA GLY A 106 5.71 6.34 -15.50
C GLY A 106 6.54 5.65 -14.41
N GLY A 107 7.55 4.87 -14.82
CA GLY A 107 8.48 4.15 -13.95
C GLY A 107 8.63 2.68 -14.32
N ASP A 108 9.56 1.99 -13.67
CA ASP A 108 9.86 0.59 -13.99
C ASP A 108 8.68 -0.35 -13.78
N TRP A 109 7.88 -0.10 -12.73
CA TRP A 109 6.72 -0.94 -12.42
C TRP A 109 5.47 -0.63 -13.27
N PRO A 110 4.98 0.63 -13.36
CA PRO A 110 3.81 0.93 -14.20
C PRO A 110 4.13 1.01 -15.71
N GLY A 111 5.40 1.04 -16.11
CA GLY A 111 5.83 1.26 -17.49
C GLY A 111 5.77 2.73 -17.91
N ALA A 112 6.19 3.02 -19.15
CA ALA A 112 6.14 4.38 -19.68
C ALA A 112 4.71 4.80 -20.09
N PRO A 113 4.32 6.07 -19.90
CA PRO A 113 3.08 6.59 -20.47
C PRO A 113 3.09 6.50 -22.00
N ASN A 114 1.91 6.35 -22.59
CA ASN A 114 1.69 6.21 -24.02
C ASN A 114 0.56 7.14 -24.52
N GLY A 115 0.16 7.00 -25.78
CA GLY A 115 -0.88 7.84 -26.40
C GLY A 115 -2.27 7.72 -25.76
N ASP A 116 -2.53 6.67 -24.98
CA ASP A 116 -3.78 6.45 -24.24
C ASP A 116 -3.74 7.01 -22.81
N THR A 117 -2.58 7.55 -22.39
CA THR A 117 -2.43 8.14 -21.05
C THR A 117 -3.29 9.39 -20.94
N LEU A 118 -4.23 9.37 -20.00
CA LEU A 118 -5.08 10.51 -19.71
C LEU A 118 -4.31 11.62 -18.99
N GLY A 119 -4.79 12.85 -19.08
CA GLY A 119 -4.29 13.98 -18.32
C GLY A 119 -5.42 14.72 -17.61
N SER A 120 -5.07 15.77 -16.85
CA SER A 120 -6.01 16.58 -16.08
C SER A 120 -6.88 15.69 -15.17
N TRP A 121 -8.21 15.90 -15.15
CA TRP A 121 -9.16 15.18 -14.29
C TRP A 121 -9.09 13.66 -14.46
N GLY A 122 -8.79 13.16 -15.66
CA GLY A 122 -8.67 11.72 -15.93
C GLY A 122 -7.48 11.02 -15.28
N SER A 123 -6.63 11.72 -14.52
CA SER A 123 -5.48 11.16 -13.81
C SER A 123 -5.29 11.74 -12.41
N GLU A 124 -6.34 12.31 -11.83
CA GLU A 124 -6.28 12.86 -10.49
C GLU A 124 -6.36 11.79 -9.39
N MET A 125 -5.83 12.16 -8.22
CA MET A 125 -6.00 11.45 -6.96
C MET A 125 -6.91 12.29 -6.06
N GLU A 126 -8.10 11.77 -5.78
CA GLU A 126 -9.01 12.40 -4.83
C GLU A 126 -8.88 11.77 -3.43
N VAL A 127 -8.58 12.61 -2.43
CA VAL A 127 -8.42 12.20 -1.03
C VAL A 127 -9.35 13.03 -0.16
N ALA A 128 -10.38 12.38 0.39
CA ALA A 128 -11.35 13.06 1.25
C ALA A 128 -10.76 13.38 2.64
N TYR A 129 -9.95 12.49 3.20
CA TYR A 129 -9.26 12.69 4.47
C TYR A 129 -8.04 11.77 4.60
N VAL A 130 -7.15 12.15 5.51
CA VAL A 130 -6.13 11.29 6.10
C VAL A 130 -6.33 11.36 7.61
N ALA A 131 -6.30 10.21 8.28
CA ALA A 131 -6.43 10.15 9.73
C ALA A 131 -5.40 9.17 10.31
N HIS A 132 -4.87 9.53 11.47
CA HIS A 132 -3.99 8.68 12.27
C HIS A 132 -4.66 8.45 13.62
N TYR A 133 -4.69 7.20 14.05
CA TYR A 133 -5.24 6.79 15.33
C TYR A 133 -4.21 5.93 16.05
N GLU A 134 -4.14 6.12 17.36
CA GLU A 134 -3.29 5.35 18.25
C GLU A 134 -4.16 4.81 19.38
N SER A 135 -3.90 3.57 19.79
CA SER A 135 -4.48 2.98 21.00
C SER A 135 -3.31 2.55 21.87
N THR A 136 -3.35 2.96 23.14
CA THR A 136 -2.41 2.53 24.18
C THR A 136 -2.96 1.36 24.96
#